data_AF-A0A9D8IEL9-F1
#
_entry.id   AF-A0A9D8IEL9-F1
#
_cell.length_a   1.000
_cell.length_b   1.000
_cell.length_c   1.000
_cell.angle_alpha   90.00
_cell.angle_beta   90.00
_cell.angle_gamma   90.00
#
_symmetry.space_group_name_H-M   'P 1'
#
loop_
_entity.id
_entity.type
_entity.pdbx_description
1 polymer ?
#
loop_
_entity_poly.entity_id
_entity_poly.type
_entity_poly.pdbx_seq_one_letter_code
_entity_poly.pdbx_strand_id
1 'polypeptide(L)' 'MSQRGSHGKYKNEKGYIAIVPMNKKEIPPGTLRSILKQMRVDLEKFETIFKN' A
#
# COMPACT_ATOMS: atom_id res chain seq x y z
N MET A 1 -1.77 0.14 14.10
CA MET A 1 -0.81 0.79 13.19
C MET A 1 0.52 0.89 13.90
N SER A 2 1.65 0.70 13.22
CA SER A 2 2.99 0.84 13.83
C SER A 2 4.03 1.16 12.77
N GLN A 3 5.04 1.97 13.10
CA GLN A 3 6.18 2.24 12.22
C GLN A 3 7.47 1.70 12.83
N ARG A 4 8.31 1.06 12.01
CA ARG A 4 9.67 0.66 12.41
C ARG A 4 10.63 1.10 11.33
N GLY A 5 11.43 2.12 11.64
CA GLY A 5 12.31 2.77 10.67
C GLY A 5 11.52 3.34 9.48
N SER A 6 11.97 3.04 8.27
CA SER A 6 11.39 3.52 7.01
C SER A 6 10.15 2.76 6.54
N HIS A 7 9.54 1.89 7.37
CA HIS A 7 8.37 1.11 6.99
C HIS A 7 7.20 1.30 7.95
N GLY A 8 6.03 1.59 7.40
CA GLY A 8 4.76 1.69 8.12
C GLY A 8 3.91 0.44 7.94
N LYS A 9 3.33 -0.08 9.03
CA LYS A 9 2.37 -1.17 9.03
C LYS A 9 0.96 -0.64 9.19
N TYR A 10 0.15 -0.89 8.16
CA TYR A 10 -1.24 -0.46 8.08
C TYR A 10 -2.19 -1.64 8.12
N LYS A 11 -3.36 -1.49 8.75
CA LYS A 11 -4.45 -2.48 8.78
C LYS A 11 -5.76 -1.80 8.40
N ASN A 12 -6.51 -2.33 7.44
CA ASN A 12 -7.85 -1.81 7.13
C ASN A 12 -8.93 -2.46 8.01
N GLU A 13 -10.17 -1.97 7.89
CA GLU A 13 -11.34 -2.47 8.62
C GLU A 13 -11.63 -3.95 8.35
N LYS A 14 -11.33 -4.43 7.14
CA LYS A 14 -11.44 -5.85 6.75
C LYS A 14 -10.33 -6.73 7.33
N GLY A 15 -9.36 -6.12 8.01
CA GLY A 15 -8.25 -6.80 8.67
C GLY A 15 -7.03 -7.09 7.81
N TYR A 16 -7.00 -6.66 6.55
CA TYR A 16 -5.84 -6.79 5.67
C TYR A 16 -4.72 -5.86 6.11
N ILE A 17 -3.49 -6.35 6.05
CA ILE A 17 -2.30 -5.66 6.56
C ILE A 17 -1.36 -5.37 5.40
N ALA A 18 -0.97 -4.11 5.23
CA ALA A 18 0.07 -3.69 4.31
C ALA A 18 1.30 -3.17 5.03
N ILE A 19 2.48 -3.47 4.47
CA ILE A 19 3.74 -2.83 4.83
C ILE A 19 4.10 -1.85 3.72
N VAL A 20 4.15 -0.56 4.05
CA VAL A 20 4.38 0.53 3.10
C VAL A 20 5.74 1.17 3.40
N PRO A 21 6.66 1.26 2.43
CA PRO A 21 7.87 2.05 2.60
C PRO A 21 7.48 3.53 2.68
N MET A 22 8.01 4.22 3.68
CA MET A 22 7.70 5.61 4.02
C MET A 22 8.78 6.58 3.50
N ASN A 23 9.65 6.12 2.60
CA ASN A 23 10.60 7.01 1.95
C ASN A 23 9.84 7.94 0.99
N LYS A 24 10.23 9.22 0.92
CA LYS A 24 9.61 10.23 0.04
C LYS A 24 9.97 10.05 -1.45
N LYS A 25 10.30 8.82 -1.86
CA LYS A 25 10.67 8.46 -3.24
C LYS A 25 9.49 7.78 -3.90
N GLU A 26 9.52 7.73 -5.22
CA GLU A 26 8.58 6.91 -5.98
C GLU A 26 8.66 5.44 -5.55
N ILE A 27 7.50 4.80 -5.41
CA ILE A 27 7.40 3.38 -5.07
C ILE A 27 7.61 2.57 -6.35
N PRO A 28 8.61 1.66 -6.42
CA PRO A 28 8.82 0.84 -7.60
C PRO A 28 7.56 0.02 -7.94
N PRO A 29 7.27 -0.24 -9.23
CA PRO A 29 6.01 -0.86 -9.65
C PRO A 29 5.80 -2.26 -9.05
N GLY A 30 6.88 -3.03 -8.84
CA GLY A 30 6.79 -4.33 -8.14
C GLY A 30 6.44 -4.21 -6.66
N THR A 31 6.92 -3.15 -6.00
CA THR A 31 6.59 -2.86 -4.59
C THR A 31 5.15 -2.42 -4.47
N LEU A 32 4.68 -1.54 -5.37
CA LEU A 32 3.28 -1.13 -5.42
C LEU A 32 2.37 -2.34 -5.61
N ARG A 33 2.66 -3.22 -6.59
CA ARG A 33 1.90 -4.47 -6.81
C ARG A 33 1.86 -5.37 -5.57
N SER A 34 2.97 -5.48 -4.84
CA SER A 34 3.03 -6.26 -3.59
C SER A 34 2.12 -5.67 -2.51
N ILE A 35 2.13 -4.35 -2.32
CA ILE A 35 1.26 -3.65 -1.37
C ILE A 35 -0.21 -3.85 -1.73
N LEU A 36 -0.57 -3.68 -3.00
CA LEU A 36 -1.95 -3.88 -3.47
C LEU A 36 -2.43 -5.32 -3.27
N LYS A 37 -1.56 -6.31 -3.51
CA LYS A 37 -1.84 -7.73 -3.23
C LYS A 37 -2.10 -7.98 -1.74
N GLN A 38 -1.30 -7.39 -0.85
CA GLN A 38 -1.50 -7.48 0.61
C GLN A 38 -2.86 -6.92 1.03
N MET A 39 -3.32 -5.86 0.34
CA MET A 39 -4.60 -5.21 0.59
C MET A 39 -5.79 -5.84 -0.14
N ARG A 40 -5.56 -6.82 -1.02
CA ARG A 40 -6.56 -7.40 -1.94
C ARG A 40 -7.28 -6.33 -2.76
N VAL A 41 -6.50 -5.42 -3.34
CA VAL A 41 -6.98 -4.35 -4.23
C VAL A 41 -6.35 -4.55 -5.59
N ASP A 42 -7.16 -4.48 -6.64
CA ASP A 42 -6.67 -4.51 -8.02
C ASP A 42 -6.09 -3.16 -8.44
N LEU A 43 -5.08 -3.18 -9.31
CA LEU A 43 -4.40 -1.96 -9.76
C LEU A 43 -5.37 -0.99 -10.45
N GLU A 44 -6.25 -1.49 -11.32
CA GLU A 44 -7.26 -0.66 -12.00
C GLU A 44 -8.17 0.03 -10.99
N LYS A 45 -8.64 -0.71 -9.98
CA LYS A 45 -9.47 -0.15 -8.91
C LYS A 45 -8.71 0.86 -8.05
N PHE A 46 -7.40 0.69 -7.89
CA PHE A 46 -6.57 1.66 -7.19
C PHE A 46 -6.43 2.96 -7.98
N GLU A 47 -6.21 2.88 -9.30
CA GLU A 47 -6.10 4.06 -10.16
C GLU A 47 -7.38 4.88 -10.23
N THR A 48 -8.55 4.24 -10.14
CA THR A 48 -9.84 4.95 -10.18
C THR A 48 -10.15 5.71 -8.90
N ILE A 49 -9.52 5.39 -7.76
CA ILE A 49 -9.71 6.14 -6.50
C ILE A 49 -9.26 7.61 -6.63
N PHE A 50 -8.29 7.88 -7.51
CA PHE A 50 -7.69 9.21 -7.68
C PHE A 50 -8.16 9.95 -8.93
N LYS A 51 -8.90 9.27 -9.82
CA LYS A 51 -9.51 9.87 -11.01
C LYS A 51 -10.90 10.36 -10.63
N ASN A 52 -10.96 11.60 -10.12
CA ASN A 52 -12.20 12.38 -10.05
C ASN A 52 -12.55 12.93 -11.44
#